data_AF-A0A353H9D9-F1
#
_entry.id   AF-A0A353H9D9-F1
#
_cell.length_a   1.000
_cell.length_b   1.000
_cell.length_c   1.000
_cell.angle_alpha   90.00
_cell.angle_beta   90.00
_cell.angle_gamma   90.00
#
_symmetry.space_group_name_H-M   'P 1'
#
loop_
_entity.id
_entity.type
_entity.pdbx_description
1 polymer ?
#
loop_
_entity_poly.entity_id
_entity_poly.type
_entity_poly.pdbx_seq_one_letter_code
_entity_poly.pdbx_strand_id
1 'polypeptide(L)' 'KARLIMRRMAVLRASPVLSEVPHKKPERRHKLSGKRSGQFAVVLKHPFRLIFKPDHEPLPRKDDGGLDLTQITAIK' A
#
# COMPACT_ATOMS: atom_id res chain seq x y z
N LYS A 1 -16.31 -10.78 6.57
CA LYS A 1 -15.31 -10.06 5.74
C LYS A 1 -15.09 -8.61 6.21
N ALA A 2 -16.15 -7.85 6.53
CA ALA A 2 -16.06 -6.47 7.01
C ALA A 2 -15.02 -6.21 8.11
N ARG A 3 -14.95 -7.07 9.15
CA ARG A 3 -13.96 -6.93 10.23
C ARG A 3 -12.50 -6.92 9.75
N LEU A 4 -12.15 -7.73 8.75
CA LEU A 4 -10.78 -7.73 8.18
C LEU A 4 -10.52 -6.46 7.38
N ILE A 5 -11.51 -5.98 6.63
CA ILE A 5 -11.41 -4.72 5.88
C ILE A 5 -11.17 -3.57 6.86
N MET A 6 -11.99 -3.46 7.91
CA MET A 6 -11.83 -2.41 8.93
C MET A 6 -10.46 -2.46 9.60
N ARG A 7 -9.94 -3.66 9.92
CA ARG A 7 -8.58 -3.81 10.48
C ARG A 7 -7.50 -3.31 9.51
N ARG A 8 -7.60 -3.64 8.22
CA ARG A 8 -6.62 -3.14 7.23
C ARG A 8 -6.74 -1.65 7.01
N MET A 9 -7.96 -1.11 6.98
CA MET A 9 -8.16 0.34 6.91
C MET A 9 -7.62 1.07 8.15
N ALA A 10 -7.71 0.47 9.34
CA ALA A 10 -7.11 1.03 10.55
C ALA A 10 -5.58 1.06 10.46
N VAL A 11 -4.93 -0.01 9.97
CA VAL A 11 -3.48 -0.02 9.75
C VAL A 11 -3.08 1.03 8.71
N LEU A 12 -3.77 1.09 7.57
CA LEU A 12 -3.47 2.06 6.51
C LEU A 12 -3.64 3.51 7.01
N ARG A 13 -4.62 3.80 7.87
CA ARG A 13 -4.81 5.12 8.47
C ARG A 13 -3.80 5.45 9.57
N ALA A 14 -3.26 4.45 10.26
CA ALA A 14 -2.28 4.64 11.33
C ALA A 14 -0.85 4.80 10.81
N SER A 15 -0.59 4.50 9.53
CA SER A 15 0.72 4.69 8.89
C SER A 15 0.79 6.08 8.23
N PRO A 16 1.60 7.02 8.73
CA PRO A 16 1.75 8.36 8.14
C PRO A 16 2.35 8.33 6.74
N VAL A 17 3.18 7.32 6.45
CA VAL A 17 3.83 7.11 5.16
C VAL A 17 3.73 5.66 4.71
N LEU A 18 3.75 5.42 3.41
CA LEU A 18 3.54 4.09 2.84
C LEU A 18 4.59 3.10 3.34
N SER A 19 5.84 3.52 3.56
CA SER A 19 6.95 2.69 4.07
C SER A 19 6.63 2.01 5.41
N GLU A 20 5.80 2.62 6.26
CA GLU A 20 5.40 2.11 7.57
C GLU A 20 4.29 1.06 7.53
N VAL A 21 3.55 0.96 6.41
CA VAL A 21 2.54 -0.10 6.25
C VAL A 21 3.23 -1.47 6.23
N PRO A 22 2.88 -2.43 7.11
CA PRO A 22 3.63 -3.66 7.27
C PRO A 22 3.74 -4.51 5.98
N HIS A 23 4.97 -4.84 5.58
CA HIS A 23 5.26 -5.73 4.44
C HIS A 23 5.22 -7.23 4.82
N LYS A 24 5.21 -7.54 6.11
CA LYS A 24 5.10 -8.91 6.65
C LYS A 24 3.64 -9.25 6.95
N LYS A 25 3.37 -10.54 7.20
CA LYS A 25 2.05 -10.97 7.66
C LYS A 25 1.69 -10.24 8.98
N PRO A 26 0.39 -9.95 9.22
CA PRO A 26 -0.75 -10.38 8.41
C PRO A 26 -1.17 -9.41 7.28
N GLU A 27 -0.73 -8.15 7.26
CA GLU A 27 -1.06 -7.16 6.22
C GLU A 27 -0.37 -7.46 4.89
N ARG A 28 0.91 -7.82 4.95
CA ARG A 28 1.74 -8.21 3.80
C ARG A 28 1.60 -7.22 2.62
N ARG A 29 1.92 -5.94 2.85
CA ARG A 29 2.04 -4.93 1.78
C ARG A 29 3.00 -5.41 0.70
N HIS A 30 2.58 -5.36 -0.55
CA HIS A 30 3.42 -5.65 -1.71
C HIS A 30 3.01 -4.82 -2.92
N LYS A 31 3.98 -4.51 -3.78
CA LYS A 31 3.77 -3.85 -5.07
C LYS A 31 3.13 -4.84 -6.05
N LEU A 32 2.23 -4.35 -6.89
CA LEU A 32 1.65 -5.10 -8.01
C LEU A 32 2.44 -4.84 -9.30
N SER A 33 2.37 -5.78 -10.24
CA SER A 33 3.09 -5.75 -11.52
C SER A 33 2.13 -5.83 -12.72
N GLY A 34 2.68 -5.72 -13.93
CA GLY A 34 1.92 -5.79 -15.18
C GLY A 34 0.86 -4.68 -15.29
N LYS A 35 -0.39 -5.05 -15.62
CA LYS A 35 -1.52 -4.11 -15.76
C LYS A 35 -1.85 -3.31 -14.49
N ARG A 36 -1.31 -3.72 -13.32
CA ARG A 36 -1.47 -3.02 -12.04
C ARG A 36 -0.16 -2.41 -11.52
N SER A 37 0.82 -2.21 -12.40
CA SER A 37 2.06 -1.50 -12.04
C SER A 37 1.73 -0.13 -11.43
N GLY A 38 2.47 0.24 -10.37
CA GLY A 38 2.22 1.45 -9.59
C GLY A 38 1.16 1.31 -8.48
N GLN A 39 0.49 0.17 -8.38
CA GLN A 39 -0.45 -0.13 -7.30
C GLN A 39 0.18 -1.02 -6.24
N PHE A 40 -0.42 -1.03 -5.05
CA PHE A 40 -0.05 -1.84 -3.91
C PHE A 40 -1.24 -2.64 -3.41
N ALA A 41 -0.96 -3.70 -2.65
CA ALA A 41 -2.00 -4.48 -2.01
C ALA A 41 -1.63 -4.91 -0.59
N VAL A 42 -2.64 -4.94 0.29
CA VAL A 42 -2.60 -5.63 1.59
C VAL A 42 -3.58 -6.82 1.59
N VAL A 43 -3.20 -7.89 2.26
CA VAL A 43 -3.94 -9.15 2.31
C VAL A 43 -5.09 -9.07 3.31
N LEU A 44 -6.28 -9.52 2.88
CA LEU A 44 -7.41 -9.77 3.78
C LEU A 44 -7.39 -11.23 4.24
N LYS A 45 -7.98 -12.11 3.42
CA LYS A 45 -7.94 -13.57 3.51
C LYS A 45 -7.80 -14.09 2.10
N HIS A 46 -6.87 -15.01 1.85
CA HIS A 46 -6.67 -15.56 0.50
C HIS A 46 -8.00 -16.00 -0.12
N PRO A 47 -8.31 -15.62 -1.38
CA PRO A 47 -7.48 -14.84 -2.33
C PRO A 47 -7.67 -13.31 -2.28
N PHE A 48 -8.47 -12.78 -1.35
CA PHE A 48 -8.90 -11.38 -1.30
C PHE A 48 -7.82 -10.41 -0.76
N ARG A 49 -7.75 -9.22 -1.38
CA ARG A 49 -6.81 -8.14 -1.07
C ARG A 49 -7.53 -6.79 -1.15
N LEU A 50 -7.06 -5.81 -0.38
CA LEU A 50 -7.34 -4.39 -0.67
C LEU A 50 -6.23 -3.88 -1.57
N ILE A 51 -6.62 -3.26 -2.67
CA ILE A 51 -5.70 -2.66 -3.66
C ILE A 51 -5.87 -1.15 -3.57
N PHE A 52 -4.75 -0.43 -3.61
CA PHE A 52 -4.70 1.03 -3.57
C PHE A 52 -3.48 1.52 -4.35
N LYS A 53 -3.41 2.82 -4.63
CA LYS A 53 -2.25 3.47 -5.25
C LYS A 53 -1.84 4.72 -4.48
N PRO A 54 -0.57 5.16 -4.59
CA PRO A 54 -0.15 6.47 -4.09
C PRO A 54 -1.01 7.58 -4.71
N ASP A 55 -1.35 8.58 -3.90
CA ASP A 55 -2.14 9.73 -4.30
C ASP A 55 -1.28 11.01 -4.24
N HIS A 56 -0.31 11.09 -5.16
CA HIS A 56 0.66 12.17 -5.24
C HIS A 56 0.88 12.57 -6.71
N GLU A 57 1.02 13.86 -6.96
CA GLU A 57 1.36 14.43 -8.27
C GLU A 57 2.41 15.53 -8.07
N PRO A 58 3.69 15.32 -8.46
CA PRO A 58 4.27 14.10 -9.02
C PRO A 58 4.43 12.97 -7.98
N LEU A 59 4.56 11.72 -8.46
CA LEU A 59 4.88 10.60 -7.57
C LEU A 59 6.31 10.75 -7.02
N PRO A 60 6.53 10.63 -5.69
CA PRO A 60 7.86 10.67 -5.10
C PRO A 60 8.72 9.52 -5.63
N ARG A 61 9.92 9.86 -6.11
CA ARG A 61 10.89 8.89 -6.63
C ARG A 61 12.25 9.06 -5.99
N LYS A 62 12.97 7.95 -5.91
CA LYS A 62 14.39 7.90 -5.59
C LYS A 62 15.23 8.16 -6.84
N ASP A 63 16.53 8.38 -6.64
CA ASP A 63 17.50 8.60 -7.72
C ASP A 63 17.58 7.40 -8.69
N ASP A 64 17.27 6.19 -8.22
CA ASP A 64 17.22 4.96 -9.03
C ASP A 64 15.93 4.82 -9.87
N GLY A 65 15.03 5.81 -9.81
CA GLY A 65 13.76 5.83 -10.51
C GLY A 65 12.64 5.02 -9.85
N GLY A 66 12.92 4.34 -8.73
CA GLY A 66 11.95 3.66 -7.88
C GLY A 66 11.06 4.63 -7.10
N LEU A 67 9.90 4.17 -6.63
CA LEU A 67 9.04 4.99 -5.76
C LEU A 67 9.67 5.14 -4.38
N ASP A 68 9.70 6.38 -3.87
CA ASP A 68 10.16 6.62 -2.52
C ASP A 68 9.00 6.47 -1.52
N LEU A 69 8.92 5.29 -0.89
CA LEU A 69 7.80 4.95 -0.01
C LEU A 69 7.77 5.77 1.29
N THR A 70 8.89 6.38 1.68
CA THR A 70 8.98 7.25 2.87
C THR A 70 8.35 8.61 2.64
N GLN A 71 8.08 8.99 1.38
CA GLN A 71 7.47 10.27 1.01
C GLN A 71 6.02 10.13 0.55
N ILE A 72 5.50 8.91 0.42
CA ILE A 72 4.09 8.68 0.05
C ILE A 72 3.21 8.75 1.30
N THR A 73 2.61 9.91 1.53
CA THR A 73 1.72 10.21 2.67
C THR A 73 0.23 10.01 2.40
N ALA A 74 -0.16 9.73 1.14
CA ALA A 74 -1.56 9.64 0.72
C ALA A 74 -1.77 8.49 -0.27
N ILE A 75 -2.93 7.83 -0.19
CA ILE A 75 -3.33 6.72 -1.05
C ILE A 75 -4.81 6.82 -1.45
N LYS A 76 -5.17 6.28 -2.62
CA LYS A 76 -6.54 6.16 -3.13
C LYS A 76 -6.85 4.78 -3.72
#